data_AF-A0A327TDX2-F1
#
_entry.id   AF-A0A327TDX2-F1
#
_cell.length_a   1.000
_cell.length_b   1.000
_cell.length_c   1.000
_cell.angle_alpha   90.00
_cell.angle_beta   90.00
_cell.angle_gamma   90.00
#
_symmetry.space_group_name_H-M   'P 1'
#
loop_
_entity.id
_entity.type
_entity.pdbx_description
1 polymer ?
#
loop_
_entity_poly.entity_id
_entity_poly.type
_entity_poly.pdbx_seq_one_letter_code
_entity_poly.pdbx_strand_id
1 'polypeptide(L)'
;MRVAGAVVVIAVLDGGSGADLARRFSAAGAAGLLIADLRPGVAEDLAAELDRPGCPVVGVSGDVHRPADIAALVDTAVKHLGPIDLFAVAGPDGERIVQLAELPLHLDPLAELLALVGEAIGEVIPAQRRPVADVPLAG
;
A
#
# COMPACT_ATOMS: atom_id res chain seq x y z
N MET A 1 13.26 -10.53 4.77
CA MET A 1 12.69 -9.25 5.20
C MET A 1 12.43 -9.28 6.71
N ARG A 2 12.72 -8.19 7.44
CA ARG A 2 12.47 -8.09 8.89
C ARG A 2 11.35 -7.08 9.15
N VAL A 3 10.28 -7.52 9.80
CA VAL A 3 9.14 -6.65 10.17
C VAL A 3 9.29 -6.07 11.59
N ALA A 4 9.94 -6.80 12.49
CA ALA A 4 10.12 -6.35 13.87
C ALA A 4 10.92 -5.04 13.92
N GLY A 5 10.29 -3.99 14.47
CA GLY A 5 10.83 -2.63 14.56
C GLY A 5 10.65 -1.78 13.31
N ALA A 6 9.98 -2.28 12.27
CA ALA A 6 9.79 -1.57 11.00
C ALA A 6 8.51 -0.73 10.98
N VAL A 7 8.55 0.41 10.30
CA VAL A 7 7.35 1.15 9.88
C VAL A 7 6.92 0.64 8.51
N VAL A 8 5.66 0.23 8.40
CA VAL A 8 5.13 -0.40 7.18
C VAL A 8 3.93 0.36 6.64
N VAL A 9 3.94 0.67 5.35
CA VAL A 9 2.76 1.12 4.60
C VAL A 9 2.12 -0.07 3.90
N ILE A 10 0.81 -0.25 4.05
CA ILE A 10 0.01 -1.30 3.42
C ILE A 10 -1.02 -0.66 2.51
N ALA A 11 -0.83 -0.77 1.21
CA ALA A 11 -1.78 -0.39 0.18
C ALA A 11 -2.68 -1.58 -0.18
N VAL A 12 -3.99 -1.45 0.01
CA VAL A 12 -4.96 -2.50 -0.25
C VAL A 12 -5.66 -2.23 -1.58
N LEU A 13 -5.50 -3.15 -2.52
CA LEU A 13 -6.22 -3.16 -3.80
C LEU A 13 -7.58 -3.83 -3.64
N ASP A 14 -8.46 -3.57 -4.60
CA ASP A 14 -9.78 -4.22 -4.63
C ASP A 14 -9.65 -5.75 -4.63
N GLY A 15 -10.43 -6.42 -3.78
CA GLY A 15 -10.35 -7.86 -3.56
C GLY A 15 -9.17 -8.36 -2.70
N GLY A 16 -8.25 -7.49 -2.25
CA GLY A 16 -7.16 -7.85 -1.34
C GLY A 16 -7.54 -7.88 0.14
N SER A 17 -6.86 -8.72 0.94
CA SER A 17 -7.02 -8.78 2.41
C SER A 17 -5.90 -8.01 3.12
N GLY A 18 -6.06 -6.68 3.24
CA GLY A 18 -5.14 -5.84 4.04
C GLY A 18 -5.15 -6.16 5.54
N ALA A 19 -6.29 -6.63 6.06
CA ALA A 19 -6.48 -6.91 7.48
C ALA A 19 -5.57 -8.03 7.99
N ASP A 20 -5.47 -9.14 7.26
CA ASP A 20 -4.62 -10.27 7.66
C ASP A 20 -3.14 -9.90 7.63
N LEU A 21 -2.72 -9.10 6.64
CA LEU A 21 -1.36 -8.60 6.54
C LEU A 21 -1.03 -7.63 7.68
N ALA A 22 -1.92 -6.67 7.97
CA ALA A 22 -1.75 -5.73 9.07
C ALA A 22 -1.67 -6.44 10.44
N ARG A 23 -2.55 -7.42 10.68
CA ARG A 23 -2.50 -8.25 11.89
C ARG A 23 -1.20 -9.02 12.01
N ARG A 24 -0.73 -9.64 10.92
CA ARG A 24 0.56 -10.34 10.89
C ARG A 24 1.73 -9.42 11.20
N PHE A 25 1.78 -8.23 10.61
CA PHE A 25 2.89 -7.30 10.85
C PHE A 25 2.85 -6.71 12.25
N SER A 26 1.67 -6.37 12.75
CA SER A 26 1.48 -5.95 14.14
C SER A 26 1.95 -7.04 15.11
N ALA A 27 1.56 -8.30 14.89
CA ALA A 27 1.97 -9.44 15.71
C ALA A 27 3.48 -9.75 15.58
N ALA A 28 4.08 -9.48 14.43
CA ALA A 28 5.52 -9.61 14.19
C ALA A 28 6.36 -8.47 14.80
N GLY A 29 5.71 -7.48 15.45
CA GLY A 29 6.38 -6.41 16.16
C GLY A 29 6.76 -5.20 15.30
N ALA A 30 5.98 -4.90 14.25
CA ALA A 30 6.11 -3.63 13.53
C ALA A 30 6.10 -2.43 14.50
N ALA A 31 6.98 -1.46 14.26
CA ALA A 31 7.04 -0.23 15.05
C ALA A 31 5.89 0.74 14.73
N GLY A 32 5.26 0.61 13.57
CA GLY A 32 4.08 1.36 13.18
C GLY A 32 3.52 0.89 11.84
N LEU A 33 2.22 1.06 11.63
CA LEU A 33 1.54 0.66 10.40
C LEU A 33 0.71 1.82 9.84
N LEU A 34 0.84 2.09 8.54
CA LEU A 34 -0.17 2.85 7.79
C LEU A 34 -0.94 1.90 6.88
N ILE A 35 -2.26 1.96 6.92
CA ILE A 35 -3.14 1.14 6.10
C ILE A 35 -3.91 2.07 5.17
N ALA A 36 -3.85 1.78 3.87
CA ALA A 36 -4.54 2.52 2.83
C ALA A 36 -5.52 1.62 2.09
N ASP A 37 -6.79 2.00 2.01
CA ASP A 37 -7.83 1.31 1.24
C ASP A 37 -8.61 2.35 0.44
N LEU A 38 -9.08 2.00 -0.76
CA LEU A 38 -9.89 2.90 -1.58
C LEU A 38 -11.25 3.19 -0.91
N ARG A 39 -11.77 2.25 -0.11
CA ARG A 39 -13.07 2.36 0.54
C ARG A 39 -12.93 3.18 1.82
N PRO A 40 -13.69 4.28 1.95
CA PRO A 40 -13.64 5.12 3.14
C PRO A 40 -14.12 4.33 4.37
N GLY A 41 -13.43 4.50 5.49
CA GLY A 41 -13.76 3.90 6.78
C GLY A 41 -13.13 2.53 7.01
N VAL A 42 -12.83 1.76 5.95
CA VAL A 42 -12.29 0.38 6.11
C VAL A 42 -10.91 0.39 6.76
N ALA A 43 -10.02 1.25 6.26
CA ALA A 43 -8.66 1.35 6.80
C ALA A 43 -8.66 1.99 8.19
N GLU A 44 -9.53 2.99 8.41
CA GLU A 44 -9.67 3.72 9.67
C GLU A 44 -10.21 2.83 10.79
N ASP A 45 -11.24 2.03 10.52
CA ASP A 45 -11.81 1.09 11.49
C ASP A 45 -10.79 0.02 11.89
N LEU A 46 -10.06 -0.53 10.91
CA LEU A 46 -9.00 -1.50 11.16
C LEU A 46 -7.83 -0.87 11.94
N ALA A 47 -7.48 0.37 11.65
CA ALA A 47 -6.45 1.09 12.38
C ALA A 47 -6.85 1.26 13.85
N ALA A 48 -8.08 1.69 14.12
CA ALA A 48 -8.60 1.81 15.47
C ALA A 48 -8.61 0.48 16.24
N GLU A 49 -8.81 -0.65 15.54
CA GLU A 49 -8.76 -1.98 16.15
C GLU A 49 -7.33 -2.41 16.52
N LEU A 50 -6.34 -2.09 15.66
CA LEU A 50 -4.97 -2.57 15.80
C LEU A 50 -4.06 -1.60 16.59
N ASP A 51 -4.47 -0.35 16.72
CA ASP A 51 -3.70 0.71 17.39
C ASP A 51 -3.43 0.36 18.85
N ARG A 52 -2.15 0.37 19.22
CA ARG A 52 -1.71 0.05 20.59
C ARG A 52 -0.34 0.63 20.90
N PRO A 53 0.01 0.79 22.20
CA PRO A 53 1.36 1.18 22.60
C PRO A 53 2.42 0.26 21.97
N GLY A 54 3.40 0.87 21.32
CA GLY A 54 4.50 0.16 20.64
C GLY A 54 4.20 -0.30 19.20
N CYS A 55 2.97 -0.11 18.71
CA CYS A 55 2.61 -0.31 17.31
C CYS A 55 1.44 0.65 16.95
N PRO A 56 1.70 1.97 16.85
CA PRO A 56 0.71 2.91 16.36
C PRO A 56 0.23 2.55 14.95
N VAL A 57 -1.08 2.68 14.70
CA VAL A 57 -1.68 2.37 13.40
C VAL A 57 -2.49 3.56 12.87
N VAL A 58 -2.25 3.94 11.62
CA VAL A 58 -2.97 5.01 10.92
C VAL A 58 -3.72 4.43 9.74
N GLY A 59 -5.03 4.67 9.68
CA GLY A 59 -5.86 4.31 8.54
C GLY A 59 -6.12 5.53 7.66
N VAL A 60 -6.01 5.38 6.34
CA VAL A 60 -6.25 6.46 5.37
C VAL A 60 -7.01 5.92 4.17
N SER A 61 -8.13 6.55 3.82
CA SER A 61 -8.75 6.31 2.51
C SER A 61 -7.93 6.92 1.37
N GLY A 62 -7.59 6.16 0.33
CA GLY A 62 -6.81 6.68 -0.81
C GLY A 62 -6.79 5.75 -2.03
N ASP A 63 -6.65 6.31 -3.22
CA ASP A 63 -6.54 5.58 -4.49
C ASP A 63 -5.07 5.39 -4.86
N VAL A 64 -4.53 4.19 -4.62
CA VAL A 64 -3.12 3.88 -4.93
C VAL A 64 -2.81 3.78 -6.42
N HIS A 65 -3.80 3.95 -7.30
CA HIS A 65 -3.52 4.19 -8.72
C HIS A 65 -3.24 5.68 -9.02
N ARG A 66 -3.42 6.58 -8.05
CA ARG A 66 -3.13 8.02 -8.18
C ARG A 66 -1.80 8.35 -7.52
N PRO A 67 -0.83 8.90 -8.27
CA PRO A 67 0.45 9.30 -7.70
C PRO A 67 0.35 10.32 -6.55
N ALA A 68 -0.62 11.23 -6.61
CA ALA A 68 -0.85 12.22 -5.56
C ALA A 68 -1.29 11.57 -4.24
N ASP A 69 -2.14 10.53 -4.31
CA ASP A 69 -2.61 9.83 -3.12
C ASP A 69 -1.44 9.02 -2.51
N ILE A 70 -0.62 8.35 -3.33
CA ILE A 70 0.60 7.69 -2.84
C ILE A 70 1.53 8.67 -2.12
N ALA A 71 1.77 9.85 -2.70
CA ALA A 71 2.59 10.88 -2.05
C ALA A 71 2.00 11.29 -0.69
N ALA A 72 0.68 11.48 -0.60
CA ALA A 72 0.00 11.80 0.65
C ALA A 72 0.09 10.66 1.68
N LEU A 73 0.04 9.39 1.26
CA LEU A 73 0.23 8.23 2.14
C LEU A 73 1.64 8.22 2.73
N VAL A 74 2.66 8.47 1.89
CA VAL A 74 4.06 8.55 2.32
C VAL A 74 4.25 9.68 3.33
N ASP A 75 3.77 10.89 3.02
CA ASP A 75 3.86 12.04 3.92
C ASP A 75 3.15 11.76 5.25
N THR A 76 1.98 11.12 5.20
CA THR A 76 1.22 10.76 6.40
C THR A 76 1.97 9.75 7.26
N ALA A 77 2.53 8.69 6.66
CA ALA A 77 3.32 7.71 7.39
C ALA A 77 4.55 8.35 8.03
N VAL A 78 5.31 9.15 7.28
CA VAL A 78 6.51 9.84 7.78
C VAL A 78 6.17 10.77 8.94
N LYS A 79 5.09 11.53 8.82
CA LYS A 79 4.65 12.48 9.86
C LYS A 79 4.19 11.80 11.14
N HIS A 80 3.46 10.69 11.04
CA HIS A 80 2.79 10.07 12.19
C HIS A 80 3.55 8.90 12.81
N LEU A 81 4.34 8.19 12.00
CA LEU A 81 4.99 6.92 12.38
C LEU A 81 6.51 7.00 12.28
N GLY A 82 7.05 7.92 11.47
CA GLY A 82 8.48 8.03 11.18
C GLY A 82 8.85 7.42 9.81
N PRO A 83 10.15 7.27 9.52
CA PRO A 83 10.62 6.85 8.20
C PRO A 83 10.06 5.47 7.82
N ILE A 84 9.64 5.32 6.57
CA ILE A 84 9.06 4.08 6.06
C ILE A 84 10.18 3.09 5.74
N ASP A 85 10.08 1.87 6.26
CA ASP A 85 11.01 0.78 5.96
C ASP A 85 10.47 -0.13 4.86
N LEU A 86 9.17 -0.40 4.89
CA LEU A 86 8.49 -1.37 4.04
C LEU A 86 7.24 -0.78 3.39
N PHE A 87 7.02 -1.09 2.12
CA PHE A 87 5.78 -0.81 1.40
C PHE A 87 5.19 -2.12 0.88
N ALA A 88 3.99 -2.45 1.32
CA ALA A 88 3.27 -3.66 0.93
C ALA A 88 2.04 -3.32 0.10
N VAL A 89 1.84 -4.02 -1.00
CA VAL A 89 0.64 -3.98 -1.82
C VAL A 89 -0.09 -5.30 -1.63
N ALA A 90 -1.30 -5.27 -1.11
CA ALA A 90 -2.16 -6.44 -0.91
C ALA A 90 -3.31 -6.39 -1.91
N GLY A 91 -3.39 -7.36 -2.82
CA GLY A 91 -4.48 -7.47 -3.79
C GLY A 91 -5.06 -8.88 -3.88
N PRO A 92 -5.91 -9.14 -4.88
CA PRO A 92 -6.71 -10.37 -4.94
C PRO A 92 -5.85 -11.62 -5.16
N ASP A 93 -4.73 -11.48 -5.87
CA ASP A 93 -3.82 -12.58 -6.20
C ASP A 93 -2.65 -12.73 -5.19
N GLY A 94 -2.66 -11.96 -4.10
CA GLY A 94 -1.67 -12.05 -3.03
C GLY A 94 -1.08 -10.70 -2.63
N GLU A 95 0.12 -10.75 -2.05
CA GLU A 95 0.81 -9.59 -1.51
C GLU A 95 2.21 -9.45 -2.10
N ARG A 96 2.60 -8.22 -2.41
CA ARG A 96 3.98 -7.87 -2.77
C ARG A 96 4.52 -6.88 -1.76
N ILE A 97 5.72 -7.14 -1.26
CA ILE A 97 6.35 -6.30 -0.24
C ILE A 97 7.70 -5.83 -0.75
N VAL A 98 7.91 -4.53 -0.70
CA VAL A 98 9.14 -3.83 -1.10
C VAL A 98 9.81 -3.27 0.14
N GLN A 99 11.10 -3.50 0.28
CA GLN A 99 11.91 -2.85 1.30
C GLN A 99 12.54 -1.58 0.71
N LEU A 100 12.27 -0.43 1.32
CA LEU A 100 12.71 0.87 0.77
C LEU A 100 14.24 0.99 0.68
N ALA A 101 14.97 0.31 1.56
CA ALA A 101 16.43 0.25 1.51
C ALA A 101 16.99 -0.46 0.26
N GLU A 102 16.15 -1.22 -0.46
CA GLU A 102 16.52 -1.89 -1.72
C GLU A 102 16.28 -1.00 -2.95
N LEU A 103 15.72 0.19 -2.76
CA LEU A 103 15.55 1.16 -3.84
C LEU A 103 16.88 1.78 -4.25
N PRO A 104 17.11 2.03 -5.56
CA PRO A 104 18.30 2.70 -6.02
C PRO A 104 18.41 4.11 -5.45
N LEU A 105 19.39 4.34 -4.56
CA LEU A 105 19.63 5.61 -3.83
C LEU A 105 19.91 6.84 -4.71
N HIS A 106 20.08 6.68 -6.03
CA HIS A 106 20.41 7.75 -6.96
C HIS A 106 19.20 8.32 -7.70
N LEU A 107 18.01 7.80 -7.44
CA LEU A 107 16.74 8.23 -8.00
C LEU A 107 15.88 8.88 -6.90
N ASP A 108 14.90 9.70 -7.30
CA ASP A 108 13.90 10.23 -6.39
C ASP A 108 13.12 9.06 -5.76
N PRO A 109 13.21 8.83 -4.43
CA PRO A 109 12.58 7.67 -3.79
C PRO A 109 11.08 7.58 -4.02
N LEU A 110 10.40 8.73 -4.18
CA LEU A 110 8.98 8.75 -4.46
C LEU A 110 8.69 8.29 -5.90
N ALA A 111 9.49 8.73 -6.88
CA ALA A 111 9.34 8.31 -8.26
C ALA A 111 9.55 6.79 -8.42
N GLU A 112 10.53 6.24 -7.71
CA GLU A 112 10.81 4.81 -7.73
C GLU A 112 9.71 4.01 -7.01
N LEU A 113 9.23 4.51 -5.88
CA LEU A 113 8.09 3.91 -5.18
C LEU A 113 6.85 3.91 -6.07
N LEU A 114 6.57 5.01 -6.77
CA LEU A 114 5.46 5.09 -7.74
C LEU A 114 5.60 4.06 -8.86
N ALA A 115 6.81 3.89 -9.41
CA ALA A 115 7.08 2.88 -10.43
C ALA A 115 6.85 1.46 -9.90
N LEU A 116 7.36 1.16 -8.70
CA LEU A 116 7.19 -0.16 -8.07
C LEU A 116 5.76 -0.46 -7.66
N VAL A 117 5.03 0.53 -7.16
CA VAL A 117 3.60 0.37 -6.89
C VAL A 117 2.86 0.11 -8.19
N GLY A 118 3.20 0.81 -9.28
CA GLY A 118 2.67 0.54 -10.61
C GLY A 118 2.93 -0.90 -11.11
N GLU A 119 4.17 -1.37 -11.00
CA GLU A 119 4.57 -2.76 -11.35
C GLU A 119 3.89 -3.79 -10.45
N ALA A 120 3.86 -3.56 -9.14
CA ALA A 120 3.21 -4.42 -8.16
C ALA A 120 1.70 -4.53 -8.43
N ILE A 121 1.05 -3.41 -8.75
CA ILE A 121 -0.34 -3.39 -9.19
C ILE A 121 -0.51 -4.22 -10.48
N GLY A 122 0.38 -4.08 -11.46
CA GLY A 122 0.32 -4.83 -12.72
C GLY A 122 0.56 -6.34 -12.60
N GLU A 123 1.34 -6.78 -11.61
CA GLU A 123 1.56 -8.19 -11.30
C GLU A 123 0.41 -8.80 -10.50
N VAL A 124 -0.17 -8.04 -9.56
CA VAL A 124 -1.25 -8.48 -8.67
C VAL A 124 -2.63 -8.34 -9.33
N ILE A 125 -2.75 -7.51 -10.37
CA ILE A 125 -3.91 -7.45 -11.26
C ILE A 125 -3.39 -7.73 -12.68
N PRO A 126 -3.43 -8.99 -13.16
CA PRO A 126 -3.02 -9.27 -14.53
C PRO A 126 -3.89 -8.42 -15.46
N ALA A 127 -3.23 -7.60 -16.30
CA ALA A 127 -3.86 -6.63 -17.18
C ALA A 127 -5.06 -7.27 -17.91
N GLN A 128 -6.27 -7.02 -17.41
CA GLN A 128 -7.49 -7.30 -18.13
C GLN A 128 -7.47 -6.34 -19.31
N ARG A 129 -7.02 -6.83 -20.47
CA ARG A 129 -7.25 -6.17 -21.76
C ARG A 129 -8.74 -5.85 -21.82
N ARG A 130 -9.13 -4.59 -21.57
CA ARG A 130 -10.44 -4.11 -22.02
C ARG A 130 -10.44 -4.33 -23.52
N PRO A 131 -11.41 -5.08 -24.10
CA PRO A 131 -11.69 -4.89 -25.50
C PRO A 131 -12.11 -3.43 -25.63
N VAL A 132 -11.32 -2.64 -26.36
CA VAL A 132 -11.85 -1.44 -26.98
C VAL A 132 -13.03 -1.94 -27.80
N ALA A 133 -14.24 -1.55 -27.40
CA ALA A 133 -15.39 -1.70 -28.26
C ALA A 133 -15.13 -0.80 -29.47
N ASP A 134 -14.58 -1.39 -30.54
CA ASP A 134 -14.77 -0.86 -31.87
C ASP A 134 -16.28 -0.74 -32.06
N VAL A 135 -16.76 0.49 -32.12
CA VAL A 135 -18.08 0.80 -32.64
C VAL A 135 -17.89 1.03 -34.14
N PRO A 136 -18.20 0.05 -35.02
CA PRO A 136 -18.42 0.37 -36.41
C PRO A 136 -19.83 0.95 -36.51
N LEU A 137 -19.95 2.27 -36.62
CA LEU A 137 -21.15 2.86 -37.22
C LEU A 137 -20.93 2.85 -38.74
N ALA A 138 -21.25 1.70 -39.33
CA ALA A 138 -21.65 1.59 -40.73
C ALA A 138 -23.19 1.61 -40.77
N GLY A 139 -23.76 2.46 -41.62
CA GLY A 139 -25.20 2.52 -41.90
C GLY A 139 -25.68 3.94 -42.13
#